data_AF-A0A1H2PNK8-F1
#
_entry.id   AF-A0A1H2PNK8-F1
#
_cell.length_a   1.000
_cell.length_b   1.000
_cell.length_c   1.000
_cell.angle_alpha   90.00
_cell.angle_beta   90.00
_cell.angle_gamma   90.00
#
_symmetry.space_group_name_H-M   'P 1'
#
loop_
_entity.id
_entity.type
_entity.pdbx_description
1 polymer ?
#
loop_
_entity_poly.entity_id
_entity_poly.type
_entity_poly.pdbx_seq_one_letter_code
_entity_poly.pdbx_strand_id
1 'polypeptide(L)'
;MDGECASRGLARTCSENDMAGILIIAHAPLAGALRDCLEHIYCGLPARIGAIDVMPDCDVDALEARARREIDRLKGENGALVLCDVVGATPANTAARLTDMADVRVLCGVNLPMLVRAVCYRATPLDLLVEKAIAGGLKGIQTVEAASPSLLSCPTEHHAATNCHHHQ
;
A
#
# COMPACT_ATOMS: atom_id res chain seq x y z
N MET A 1 23.23 43.99 5.34
CA MET A 1 24.53 43.44 5.77
C MET A 1 24.34 42.52 6.94
N ASP A 2 24.08 41.23 6.80
CA ASP A 2 23.64 40.29 5.76
C ASP A 2 23.96 38.95 6.42
N GLY A 3 23.03 38.01 6.49
CA GLY A 3 23.42 36.69 7.01
C GLY A 3 22.30 35.79 7.51
N GLU A 4 21.23 35.68 6.75
CA GLU A 4 20.32 34.54 6.82
C GLU A 4 21.10 33.25 6.50
N CYS A 5 21.13 32.29 7.43
CA CYS A 5 21.62 30.94 7.16
C CYS A 5 20.51 29.93 7.50
N ALA A 6 19.71 29.63 6.48
CA ALA A 6 18.80 28.51 6.43
C ALA A 6 19.57 27.18 6.57
N SER A 7 19.49 26.54 7.73
CA SER A 7 19.95 25.15 7.90
C SER A 7 18.78 24.17 7.74
N ARG A 8 18.52 23.88 6.46
CA ARG A 8 18.19 22.56 5.88
C ARG A 8 17.83 21.44 6.87
N GLY A 9 16.65 20.87 6.65
CA GLY A 9 16.11 19.72 7.38
C GLY A 9 17.08 18.54 7.49
N LEU A 10 17.23 18.04 8.71
CA LEU A 10 17.72 16.69 8.96
C LEU A 10 16.65 15.73 8.43
N ALA A 11 16.93 15.09 7.30
CA ALA A 11 16.31 13.82 6.98
C ALA A 11 16.70 12.85 8.10
N ARG A 12 15.83 12.67 9.10
CA ARG A 12 15.96 11.56 10.05
C ARG A 12 15.95 10.29 9.19
N THR A 13 17.05 9.54 9.21
CA THR A 13 17.04 8.16 8.74
C THR A 13 15.98 7.43 9.57
N CYS A 14 14.84 7.11 8.93
CA CYS A 14 13.74 6.43 9.59
C CYS A 14 14.25 5.07 10.08
N SER A 15 14.23 4.85 11.39
CA SER A 15 14.51 3.55 12.00
C SER A 15 13.40 2.58 11.60
N GLU A 16 13.67 1.26 11.61
CA GLU A 16 12.61 0.26 11.42
C GLU A 16 11.53 0.33 12.53
N ASN A 17 11.83 0.99 13.65
CA ASN A 17 10.87 1.28 14.71
C ASN A 17 9.94 2.45 14.38
N ASP A 18 10.32 3.34 13.46
CA ASP A 18 9.51 4.49 13.03
C ASP A 18 8.44 4.11 11.99
N MET A 19 8.40 2.83 11.58
CA MET A 19 7.42 2.34 10.61
C MET A 19 6.15 1.85 11.29
N ALA A 20 5.00 2.28 10.79
CA ALA A 20 3.71 1.76 11.21
C ALA A 20 3.56 0.27 10.82
N GLY A 21 2.98 -0.52 11.71
CA GLY A 21 2.55 -1.88 11.39
C GLY A 21 1.30 -1.86 10.51
N ILE A 22 1.11 -2.90 9.69
CA ILE A 22 -0.10 -3.06 8.87
C ILE A 22 -0.73 -4.40 9.19
N LEU A 23 -1.99 -4.41 9.59
CA LEU A 23 -2.77 -5.62 9.85
C LEU A 23 -3.97 -5.68 8.90
N ILE A 24 -4.10 -6.78 8.16
CA ILE A 24 -5.26 -7.04 7.31
C ILE A 24 -6.22 -7.95 8.06
N ILE A 25 -7.49 -7.57 8.17
CA ILE A 25 -8.55 -8.40 8.76
C ILE A 25 -9.68 -8.48 7.75
N ALA A 26 -9.92 -9.66 7.17
CA ALA A 26 -10.93 -9.85 6.13
C ALA A 26 -11.51 -11.26 6.23
N HIS A 27 -12.61 -11.53 5.51
CA HIS A 27 -13.13 -12.88 5.43
C HIS A 27 -12.10 -13.83 4.83
N ALA A 28 -12.06 -15.07 5.33
CA ALA A 28 -11.18 -16.08 4.80
C ALA A 28 -11.49 -16.39 3.32
N PRO A 29 -10.48 -16.56 2.43
CA PRO A 29 -9.03 -16.45 2.67
C PRO A 29 -8.44 -15.10 2.18
N LEU A 30 -9.23 -14.03 2.14
CA LEU A 30 -8.86 -12.78 1.48
C LEU A 30 -7.69 -12.06 2.18
N ALA A 31 -7.63 -12.07 3.52
CA ALA A 31 -6.57 -11.37 4.24
C ALA A 31 -5.21 -12.02 3.96
N GLY A 32 -5.14 -13.34 4.03
CA GLY A 32 -3.96 -14.11 3.67
C GLY A 32 -3.54 -13.89 2.22
N ALA A 33 -4.49 -13.99 1.28
CA ALA A 33 -4.21 -13.80 -0.14
C ALA A 33 -3.63 -12.41 -0.46
N LEU A 34 -4.16 -11.34 0.15
CA LEU A 34 -3.65 -9.98 -0.02
C LEU A 34 -2.22 -9.81 0.53
N ARG A 35 -1.92 -10.45 1.66
CA ARG A 35 -0.56 -10.47 2.23
C ARG A 35 0.40 -11.21 1.31
N ASP A 36 0.00 -12.36 0.77
CA ASP A 36 0.83 -13.16 -0.12
C ASP A 36 1.08 -12.42 -1.46
N CYS A 37 0.11 -11.64 -1.95
CA CYS A 37 0.33 -10.72 -3.07
C CYS A 37 1.41 -9.66 -2.76
N LEU A 38 1.46 -9.12 -1.55
CA LEU A 38 2.52 -8.19 -1.16
C LEU A 38 3.89 -8.86 -1.16
N GLU A 39 3.98 -10.07 -0.59
CA GLU A 39 5.22 -10.85 -0.60
C GLU A 39 5.71 -11.11 -2.04
N HIS A 40 4.80 -11.42 -2.96
CA HIS A 40 5.14 -11.57 -4.38
C HIS A 40 5.67 -10.25 -4.98
N ILE A 41 4.99 -9.12 -4.75
CA ILE A 41 5.36 -7.82 -5.33
C ILE A 41 6.73 -7.35 -4.84
N TYR A 42 7.03 -7.56 -3.55
CA TYR A 42 8.25 -7.08 -2.92
C TYR A 42 9.39 -8.12 -2.90
N CYS A 43 9.20 -9.29 -3.54
CA CYS A 43 10.14 -10.41 -3.51
C CYS A 43 10.52 -10.83 -2.08
N GLY A 44 9.53 -10.88 -1.19
CA GLY A 44 9.65 -11.11 0.24
C GLY A 44 8.63 -10.28 1.02
N LEU A 45 8.16 -10.80 2.15
CA LEU A 45 7.18 -10.08 2.97
C LEU A 45 7.85 -8.89 3.69
N PRO A 46 7.39 -7.64 3.48
CA PRO A 46 7.88 -6.51 4.25
C PRO A 46 7.69 -6.73 5.75
N ALA A 47 8.60 -6.20 6.57
CA ALA A 47 8.47 -6.29 8.02
C ALA A 47 7.15 -5.65 8.52
N ARG A 48 6.63 -6.15 9.64
CA ARG A 48 5.44 -5.62 10.33
C ARG A 48 4.15 -5.65 9.51
N ILE A 49 4.01 -6.65 8.63
CA ILE A 49 2.75 -6.96 7.94
C ILE A 49 2.12 -8.22 8.56
N GLY A 50 0.84 -8.16 8.90
CA GLY A 50 0.06 -9.30 9.39
C GLY A 50 -1.28 -9.44 8.68
N ALA A 51 -1.86 -10.63 8.77
CA ALA A 51 -3.16 -10.95 8.23
C ALA A 51 -3.94 -11.88 9.17
N ILE A 52 -5.25 -11.63 9.31
CA ILE A 52 -6.19 -12.48 10.03
C ILE A 52 -7.36 -12.76 9.09
N ASP A 53 -7.44 -14.01 8.66
CA ASP A 53 -8.61 -14.54 7.96
C ASP A 53 -9.72 -14.86 8.97
N VAL A 54 -10.88 -14.23 8.77
CA VAL A 54 -12.06 -14.39 9.61
C VAL A 54 -12.92 -15.52 9.05
N MET A 55 -13.05 -16.59 9.82
CA MET A 55 -13.89 -17.74 9.49
C MET A 55 -15.37 -17.44 9.76
N PRO A 56 -16.32 -18.09 9.06
CA PRO A 56 -17.76 -17.84 9.23
C PRO A 56 -18.29 -18.05 10.66
N ASP A 57 -17.69 -18.97 11.41
CA ASP A 57 -18.06 -19.38 12.76
C ASP A 57 -17.18 -18.75 13.85
N CYS A 58 -16.43 -17.69 13.52
CA CYS A 58 -15.50 -17.10 14.47
C CYS A 58 -16.24 -16.49 15.67
N ASP A 59 -15.66 -16.69 16.86
CA ASP A 59 -16.02 -15.92 18.05
C ASP A 59 -15.41 -14.51 17.93
N VAL A 60 -16.27 -13.49 18.01
CA VAL A 60 -15.90 -12.07 17.83
C VAL A 60 -14.96 -11.60 18.93
N ASP A 61 -15.16 -12.05 20.17
CA ASP A 61 -14.33 -11.60 21.30
C ASP A 61 -12.94 -12.25 21.24
N ALA A 62 -12.87 -13.53 20.85
CA ALA A 62 -11.60 -14.20 20.56
C ALA A 62 -10.87 -13.56 19.36
N LEU A 63 -11.59 -13.17 18.30
CA LEU A 63 -11.04 -12.47 17.14
C LEU A 63 -10.48 -11.10 17.54
N GLU A 64 -11.22 -10.32 18.31
CA GLU A 64 -10.77 -9.02 18.82
C GLU A 64 -9.50 -9.17 19.65
N ALA A 65 -9.49 -10.10 20.61
CA ALA A 65 -8.33 -10.38 21.44
C ALA A 65 -7.11 -10.80 20.60
N ARG A 66 -7.31 -11.61 19.55
CA ARG A 66 -6.26 -11.97 18.59
C ARG A 66 -5.76 -10.75 17.83
N ALA A 67 -6.65 -9.91 17.33
CA ALA A 67 -6.29 -8.71 16.57
C ALA A 67 -5.47 -7.73 17.43
N ARG A 68 -5.85 -7.51 18.69
CA ARG A 68 -5.09 -6.67 19.63
C ARG A 68 -3.66 -7.19 19.83
N ARG A 69 -3.50 -8.50 20.07
CA ARG A 69 -2.17 -9.13 20.20
C ARG A 69 -1.33 -9.00 18.93
N GLU A 70 -1.93 -9.16 17.76
CA GLU A 70 -1.24 -8.96 16.49
C GLU A 70 -0.83 -7.50 16.28
N ILE A 71 -1.70 -6.54 16.62
CA ILE A 71 -1.33 -5.11 16.58
C ILE A 71 -0.16 -4.84 17.52
N ASP A 72 -0.17 -5.34 18.75
CA ASP A 72 0.94 -5.13 19.70
C ASP A 72 2.26 -5.73 19.19
N ARG A 73 2.21 -6.85 18.47
CA ARG A 73 3.37 -7.48 17.84
C ARG A 73 3.89 -6.67 16.64
N LEU A 74 3.00 -6.09 15.86
CA LEU A 74 3.32 -5.42 14.59
C LEU A 74 3.69 -3.94 14.78
N LYS A 75 3.04 -3.25 15.73
CA LYS A 75 3.15 -1.80 15.89
C LYS A 75 4.58 -1.37 16.18
N GLY A 76 5.03 -0.34 15.46
CA GLY A 76 6.24 0.43 15.80
C GLY A 76 5.86 1.63 16.66
N GLU A 77 6.78 2.58 16.77
CA GLU A 77 6.55 3.88 17.43
C GLU A 77 5.53 4.74 16.66
N ASN A 78 5.36 4.50 15.36
CA ASN A 78 4.38 5.18 14.51
C ASN A 78 3.01 4.49 14.47
N GLY A 79 2.76 3.53 15.38
CA GLY A 79 1.45 2.89 15.52
C GLY A 79 1.16 1.79 14.49
N ALA A 80 -0.13 1.61 14.18
CA ALA A 80 -0.60 0.60 13.24
C ALA A 80 -1.81 1.03 12.40
N LEU A 81 -1.83 0.58 11.15
CA LEU A 81 -2.95 0.69 10.23
C LEU A 81 -3.63 -0.68 10.08
N VAL A 82 -4.90 -0.76 10.43
CA VAL A 82 -5.75 -1.93 10.22
C VAL A 82 -6.57 -1.74 8.96
N LEU A 83 -6.60 -2.76 8.10
CA LEU A 83 -7.29 -2.74 6.82
C LEU A 83 -8.32 -3.86 6.75
N CYS A 84 -9.57 -3.50 6.46
CA CYS A 84 -10.70 -4.42 6.35
C CYS A 84 -11.26 -4.48 4.93
N ASP A 85 -11.95 -5.56 4.60
CA ASP A 85 -12.54 -5.80 3.29
C ASP A 85 -13.83 -5.00 3.05
N VAL A 86 -14.85 -5.17 3.90
CA VAL A 86 -16.19 -4.61 3.67
C VAL A 86 -16.83 -4.08 4.95
N VAL A 87 -17.46 -2.91 4.82
CA VAL A 87 -18.12 -2.22 5.96
C VAL A 87 -19.35 -3.00 6.40
N GLY A 88 -19.59 -3.06 7.71
CA GLY A 88 -20.77 -3.68 8.29
C GLY A 88 -20.67 -5.19 8.49
N ALA A 89 -19.57 -5.83 8.08
CA ALA A 89 -19.31 -7.24 8.34
C ALA A 89 -18.43 -7.48 9.58
N THR A 90 -18.36 -8.73 10.04
CA THR A 90 -17.60 -9.13 11.23
C THR A 90 -16.16 -8.61 11.25
N PRO A 91 -15.36 -8.66 10.16
CA PRO A 91 -14.02 -8.09 10.14
C PRO A 91 -14.01 -6.59 10.49
N ALA A 92 -14.78 -5.77 9.77
CA ALA A 92 -14.82 -4.33 9.97
C ALA A 92 -15.44 -3.92 11.31
N ASN A 93 -16.48 -4.63 11.78
CA ASN A 93 -17.11 -4.37 13.07
C ASN A 93 -16.15 -4.67 14.23
N THR A 94 -15.38 -5.76 14.12
CA THR A 94 -14.35 -6.11 15.12
C THR A 94 -13.21 -5.10 15.06
N ALA A 95 -12.74 -4.73 13.87
CA ALA A 95 -11.68 -3.75 13.71
C ALA A 95 -12.06 -2.37 14.24
N ALA A 96 -13.33 -1.95 14.11
CA ALA A 96 -13.81 -0.69 14.67
C ALA A 96 -13.59 -0.61 16.19
N ARG A 97 -13.69 -1.73 16.92
CA ARG A 97 -13.42 -1.78 18.36
C ARG A 97 -11.94 -1.51 18.68
N LEU A 98 -11.03 -1.80 17.76
CA LEU A 98 -9.59 -1.58 17.92
C LEU A 98 -9.20 -0.09 17.83
N THR A 99 -10.12 0.79 17.43
CA THR A 99 -9.88 2.24 17.39
C THR A 99 -9.74 2.88 18.77
N ASP A 100 -10.08 2.14 19.84
CA ASP A 100 -9.82 2.53 21.23
C ASP A 100 -8.32 2.46 21.60
N MET A 101 -7.52 1.72 20.83
CA MET A 101 -6.09 1.63 21.01
C MET A 101 -5.42 2.92 20.52
N ALA A 102 -4.54 3.49 21.35
CA ALA A 102 -3.70 4.60 20.94
C ALA A 102 -2.90 4.23 19.68
N ASP A 103 -2.76 5.20 18.78
CA ASP A 103 -1.98 5.08 17.54
C ASP A 103 -2.43 3.92 16.62
N VAL A 104 -3.72 3.59 16.64
CA VAL A 104 -4.35 2.70 15.67
C VAL A 104 -5.29 3.50 14.77
N ARG A 105 -5.25 3.19 13.48
CA ARG A 105 -6.24 3.66 12.48
C ARG A 105 -6.83 2.47 11.76
N VAL A 106 -8.10 2.56 11.41
CA VAL A 106 -8.83 1.49 10.71
C VAL A 106 -9.39 2.03 9.41
N LEU A 107 -9.14 1.33 8.31
CA LEU A 107 -9.77 1.57 7.01
C LEU A 107 -10.47 0.32 6.52
N CYS A 108 -11.45 0.52 5.65
CA CYS A 108 -12.23 -0.55 5.04
C CYS A 108 -12.28 -0.37 3.51
N GLY A 109 -12.61 -1.43 2.78
CA GLY A 109 -12.50 -1.45 1.32
C GLY A 109 -11.10 -1.76 0.82
N VAL A 110 -10.34 -2.59 1.55
CA VAL A 110 -8.95 -2.89 1.20
C VAL A 110 -8.85 -3.49 -0.21
N ASN A 111 -7.89 -2.98 -0.97
CA ASN A 111 -7.51 -3.52 -2.27
C ASN A 111 -5.97 -3.50 -2.39
N LEU A 112 -5.44 -4.15 -3.42
CA LEU A 112 -4.00 -4.28 -3.60
C LEU A 112 -3.28 -2.92 -3.80
N PRO A 113 -3.81 -1.97 -4.61
CA PRO A 113 -3.22 -0.63 -4.73
C PRO A 113 -3.14 0.14 -3.39
N MET A 114 -4.17 0.05 -2.55
CA MET A 114 -4.17 0.61 -1.19
C MET A 114 -3.03 0.02 -0.36
N LEU A 115 -2.87 -1.31 -0.37
CA LEU A 115 -1.82 -2.00 0.38
C LEU A 115 -0.42 -1.62 -0.07
N VAL A 116 -0.17 -1.62 -1.38
CA VAL A 116 1.12 -1.18 -1.95
C VAL A 116 1.43 0.24 -1.51
N ARG A 117 0.42 1.14 -1.49
CA ARG A 117 0.63 2.50 -1.02
C ARG A 117 0.84 2.61 0.47
N ALA A 118 0.12 1.85 1.28
CA ALA A 118 0.36 1.79 2.72
C ALA A 118 1.80 1.34 3.02
N VAL A 119 2.26 0.28 2.36
CA VAL A 119 3.63 -0.24 2.51
C VAL A 119 4.68 0.81 2.10
N CYS A 120 4.47 1.55 1.00
CA CYS A 120 5.40 2.60 0.56
C CYS A 120 5.50 3.80 1.52
N TYR A 121 4.43 4.14 2.23
CA TYR A 121 4.36 5.36 3.06
C TYR A 121 4.36 5.07 4.56
N ARG A 122 4.63 3.82 4.98
CA ARG A 122 4.55 3.38 6.39
C ARG A 122 5.50 4.10 7.36
N ALA A 123 6.50 4.82 6.86
CA ALA A 123 7.40 5.65 7.66
C ALA A 123 6.91 7.12 7.82
N THR A 124 5.81 7.50 7.16
CA THR A 124 5.20 8.83 7.34
C THR A 124 4.26 8.84 8.54
N PRO A 125 3.94 10.00 9.14
CA PRO A 125 2.98 10.08 10.25
C PRO A 125 1.68 9.33 9.95
N LEU A 126 1.13 8.65 10.96
CA LEU A 126 0.00 7.72 10.79
C LEU A 126 -1.21 8.33 10.05
N ASP A 127 -1.55 9.58 10.31
CA ASP A 127 -2.67 10.25 9.61
C ASP A 127 -2.36 10.49 8.12
N LEU A 128 -1.10 10.84 7.78
CA LEU A 128 -0.68 10.96 6.39
C LEU A 128 -0.64 9.58 5.70
N LEU A 129 -0.23 8.54 6.41
CA LEU A 129 -0.30 7.16 5.92
C LEU A 129 -1.74 6.77 5.54
N VAL A 130 -2.72 7.11 6.37
CA VAL A 130 -4.15 6.90 6.08
C VAL A 130 -4.55 7.60 4.79
N GLU A 131 -4.23 8.88 4.62
CA GLU A 131 -4.54 9.63 3.41
C GLU A 131 -3.92 8.99 2.15
N LYS A 132 -2.65 8.55 2.24
CA LYS A 132 -1.95 7.92 1.11
C LYS A 132 -2.52 6.55 0.78
N ALA A 133 -2.93 5.78 1.78
CA ALA A 133 -3.58 4.49 1.58
C ALA A 133 -4.93 4.69 0.87
N ILE A 134 -5.79 5.59 1.35
CA ILE A 134 -7.08 5.90 0.71
C ILE A 134 -6.87 6.37 -0.73
N ALA A 135 -5.95 7.32 -0.96
CA ALA A 135 -5.65 7.82 -2.28
C ALA A 135 -5.14 6.72 -3.23
N GLY A 136 -4.33 5.78 -2.72
CA GLY A 136 -3.87 4.61 -3.47
C GLY A 136 -5.02 3.66 -3.83
N GLY A 137 -5.91 3.40 -2.87
CA GLY A 137 -7.07 2.54 -3.05
C GLY A 137 -8.03 3.08 -4.11
N LEU A 138 -8.34 4.38 -4.07
CA LEU A 138 -9.24 5.04 -5.02
C LEU A 138 -8.63 5.11 -6.43
N LYS A 139 -7.37 5.55 -6.54
CA LYS A 139 -6.67 5.66 -7.85
C LYS A 139 -6.41 4.31 -8.50
N GLY A 140 -6.39 3.24 -7.71
CA GLY A 140 -6.25 1.88 -8.20
C GLY A 140 -7.47 1.34 -8.94
N ILE A 141 -8.64 1.97 -8.80
CA ILE A 141 -9.87 1.56 -9.47
C ILE A 141 -9.92 2.26 -10.83
N GLN A 142 -9.66 1.52 -11.89
CA GLN A 142 -9.61 2.04 -13.26
C GLN A 142 -10.27 1.04 -14.23
N THR A 143 -10.90 1.56 -15.27
CA THR A 143 -11.27 0.75 -16.44
C THR A 143 -10.00 0.46 -17.23
N VAL A 144 -9.73 -0.81 -17.50
CA VAL A 144 -8.63 -1.21 -18.40
C VAL A 144 -9.22 -1.35 -19.80
N GLU A 145 -8.92 -0.38 -20.67
CA GLU A 145 -9.23 -0.48 -22.08
C GLU A 145 -8.15 -1.33 -22.78
N ALA A 146 -8.55 -2.20 -23.71
CA ALA A 146 -7.59 -2.86 -24.57
C ALA A 146 -6.82 -1.78 -25.33
N ALA A 147 -5.49 -1.78 -25.23
CA ALA A 147 -4.67 -0.92 -26.06
C ALA A 147 -5.05 -1.21 -27.53
N SER A 148 -5.70 -0.26 -28.20
CA SER A 148 -5.76 -0.30 -29.65
C SER A 148 -4.30 -0.19 -30.11
N PRO A 149 -3.81 -1.12 -30.95
CA PRO A 149 -2.48 -0.95 -31.51
C PRO A 149 -2.55 0.34 -32.32
N SER A 150 -1.99 1.41 -31.74
CA SER A 150 -1.75 2.65 -32.48
C SER A 150 -0.91 2.22 -33.66
N LEU A 151 -1.52 2.22 -34.85
CA LEU A 151 -0.80 2.00 -36.09
C LEU A 151 0.24 3.09 -36.15
N LEU A 152 1.47 2.74 -35.76
CA LEU A 152 2.66 3.50 -36.09
C LEU A 152 2.65 3.59 -37.61
N SER A 153 2.20 4.73 -38.13
CA SER A 153 2.47 5.10 -39.50
C SER A 153 3.99 5.19 -39.62
N CYS A 154 4.59 4.19 -40.24
CA CYS A 154 5.97 4.27 -40.68
C CYS A 154 6.14 5.57 -41.49
N PRO A 155 7.11 6.44 -41.16
CA PRO A 155 7.42 7.57 -42.00
C PRO A 155 7.83 7.05 -43.38
N THR A 156 7.12 7.48 -44.42
CA THR A 156 7.49 7.23 -45.81
C THR A 156 8.91 7.73 -46.05
N GLU A 157 9.80 6.81 -46.42
CA GLU A 157 11.17 7.13 -46.83
C GLU A 157 11.15 8.12 -47.98
N HIS A 158 11.69 9.32 -47.75
CA HIS A 158 11.99 10.29 -48.79
C HIS A 158 13.30 9.85 -49.45
N HIS A 159 13.22 9.12 -50.58
CA HIS A 159 14.37 8.90 -51.44
C HIS A 159 14.82 10.22 -52.07
N ALA A 160 15.86 10.82 -51.51
CA ALA A 160 16.65 11.86 -52.16
C ALA A 160 18.14 11.73 -51.78
N ALA A 161 18.91 11.07 -52.65
CA ALA A 161 20.35 11.27 -52.85
C ALA A 161 20.73 10.46 -54.11
N THR A 162 20.75 11.07 -55.30
CA THR A 162 21.89 11.81 -55.87
C THR A 162 23.19 10.99 -55.89
N ASN A 163 23.40 10.35 -57.05
CA ASN A 163 24.67 10.22 -57.78
C ASN A 163 25.97 10.56 -57.03
N CYS A 164 26.82 9.55 -56.79
CA CYS A 164 28.27 9.72 -56.71
C CYS A 164 28.99 8.50 -57.29
N HIS A 165 29.84 8.80 -58.26
CA HIS A 165 30.77 7.93 -58.98
C HIS A 165 31.85 7.29 -58.10
N HIS A 166 32.42 6.19 -58.60
CA HIS A 166 33.83 5.70 -58.55
C HIS A 166 33.82 4.16 -58.43
N HIS A 167 34.67 3.34 -59.06
CA HIS A 167 35.62 3.41 -60.18
C HIS A 167 36.14 1.96 -60.32
N GLN A 168 36.28 1.48 -61.57
CA GLN A 168 37.04 0.30 -62.04
C GLN A 168 36.73 -1.10 -61.48
#